data_AF-A0A7S0KYZ2-F1
#
_entry.id   AF-A0A7S0KYZ2-F1
#
_cell.length_a   1.000
_cell.length_b   1.000
_cell.length_c   1.000
_cell.angle_alpha   90.00
_cell.angle_beta   90.00
_cell.angle_gamma   90.00
#
_symmetry.space_group_name_H-M   'P 1'
#
loop_
_entity.id
_entity.type
_entity.pdbx_description
1 polymer ?
#
loop_
_entity_poly.entity_id
_entity_poly.type
_entity_poly.pdbx_seq_one_letter_code
_entity_poly.pdbx_strand_id
1 'polypeptide(L)'
;MTFATSGKDSRTTQMFINLFDNSSSVSRGFSPFARVVLDDDEGGSGGMEVVDQLFSGHGEGTASGKGPDQGRIQSEGNKCLKRQFPNLSCIKSVRPLPNSSSSSTSSASSTSAEEEL
;
A
#
# COMPACT_ATOMS: atom_id res chain seq x y z
N MET A 1 -1.69 1.63 -1.70
CA MET A 1 -2.09 0.61 -0.73
C MET A 1 -3.33 1.10 0.01
N THR A 2 -4.30 0.20 0.14
CA THR A 2 -5.67 0.52 0.52
C THR A 2 -6.25 -0.61 1.35
N PHE A 3 -7.03 -0.31 2.38
CA PHE A 3 -7.75 -1.34 3.14
C PHE A 3 -8.87 -1.96 2.30
N ALA A 4 -9.02 -3.28 2.35
CA ALA A 4 -10.23 -3.95 1.89
C ALA A 4 -11.41 -3.66 2.83
N THR A 5 -12.64 -3.80 2.34
CA THR A 5 -13.86 -3.43 3.09
C THR A 5 -15.05 -4.30 2.70
N SER A 6 -15.96 -4.52 3.65
CA SER A 6 -17.31 -5.07 3.42
C SER A 6 -18.42 -4.03 3.61
N GLY A 7 -18.06 -2.73 3.65
CA GLY A 7 -18.99 -1.62 3.89
C GLY A 7 -18.51 -0.61 4.93
N LYS A 8 -19.36 0.34 5.29
CA LYS A 8 -19.05 1.39 6.27
C LYS A 8 -18.52 0.78 7.58
N ASP A 9 -17.44 1.35 8.13
CA ASP A 9 -16.84 0.98 9.43
C ASP A 9 -16.42 -0.50 9.57
N SER A 10 -16.03 -1.16 8.47
CA SER A 10 -15.67 -2.60 8.44
C SER A 10 -14.18 -2.89 8.24
N ARG A 11 -13.29 -1.90 8.43
CA ARG A 11 -11.86 -2.09 8.20
C ARG A 11 -11.29 -3.17 9.12
N THR A 12 -10.49 -4.07 8.55
CA THR A 12 -9.75 -5.10 9.27
C THR A 12 -8.25 -4.96 8.98
N THR A 13 -7.54 -6.06 8.80
CA THR A 13 -6.10 -6.10 8.49
C THR A 13 -5.82 -6.38 7.01
N GLN A 14 -6.85 -6.59 6.19
CA GLN A 14 -6.70 -6.91 4.78
C GLN A 14 -6.46 -5.64 3.96
N MET A 15 -5.43 -5.67 3.12
CA MET A 15 -4.99 -4.54 2.30
C MET A 15 -4.63 -5.01 0.90
N PHE A 16 -4.74 -4.12 -0.10
CA PHE A 16 -4.35 -4.39 -1.48
C PHE A 16 -3.51 -3.26 -2.07
N ILE A 17 -2.76 -3.61 -3.11
CA ILE A 17 -2.02 -2.69 -3.98
C ILE A 17 -2.75 -2.67 -5.33
N ASN A 18 -3.03 -1.46 -5.82
CA ASN A 18 -3.53 -1.29 -7.18
C ASN A 18 -2.37 -1.45 -8.15
N LEU A 19 -2.50 -2.35 -9.13
CA LEU A 19 -1.50 -2.54 -10.18
C LEU A 19 -1.61 -1.49 -11.31
N PHE A 20 -2.76 -0.80 -11.39
CA PHE A 20 -3.06 0.25 -12.37
C PHE A 20 -3.94 1.32 -11.73
N ASP A 21 -4.13 2.45 -12.41
CA ASP A 21 -4.97 3.54 -11.89
C ASP A 21 -6.45 3.09 -11.82
N ASN A 22 -6.95 2.97 -10.59
CA ASN A 22 -8.33 2.65 -10.25
C ASN A 22 -8.96 3.71 -9.33
N SER A 23 -8.53 4.96 -9.47
CA SER A 23 -8.94 6.09 -8.62
C SER A 23 -10.46 6.25 -8.48
N SER A 24 -11.22 5.99 -9.55
CA SER A 24 -12.69 6.05 -9.57
C SER A 24 -13.40 4.99 -8.73
N SER A 25 -12.80 3.80 -8.56
CA SER A 25 -13.35 2.71 -7.74
C SER A 25 -12.96 2.85 -6.27
N VAL A 26 -11.74 3.30 -5.99
CA VAL A 26 -11.25 3.51 -4.62
C VAL A 26 -11.98 4.64 -3.90
N SER A 27 -12.43 5.68 -4.62
CA SER A 27 -13.20 6.78 -4.05
C SER A 27 -14.57 6.36 -3.50
N ARG A 28 -15.05 5.15 -3.81
CA ARG A 28 -16.39 4.64 -3.46
C ARG A 28 -16.39 3.71 -2.26
N GLY A 29 -15.80 4.15 -1.14
CA GLY A 29 -15.89 3.45 0.16
C GLY A 29 -14.63 2.68 0.57
N PHE A 30 -13.58 2.72 -0.25
CA PHE A 30 -12.26 2.23 0.16
C PHE A 30 -11.47 3.33 0.86
N SER A 31 -10.40 2.92 1.53
CA SER A 31 -9.63 3.79 2.41
C SER A 31 -8.13 3.70 2.10
N PRO A 32 -7.66 4.45 1.10
CA PRO A 32 -6.24 4.48 0.74
C PRO A 32 -5.44 5.15 1.86
N PHE A 33 -4.25 4.63 2.15
CA PHE A 33 -3.39 5.18 3.21
C PHE A 33 -1.90 5.21 2.86
N ALA A 34 -1.48 4.59 1.75
CA ALA A 34 -0.09 4.63 1.30
C ALA A 34 0.02 4.52 -0.23
N ARG A 35 1.21 4.83 -0.76
CA ARG A 35 1.60 4.63 -2.16
C ARG A 35 2.89 3.81 -2.20
N VAL A 36 3.07 3.02 -3.25
CA VAL A 36 4.38 2.40 -3.55
C VAL A 36 5.34 3.52 -3.97
N VAL A 37 6.50 3.58 -3.35
CA VAL A 37 7.55 4.60 -3.62
C VAL A 37 8.73 3.95 -4.35
N LEU A 38 9.59 4.78 -4.94
CA LEU A 38 10.90 4.33 -5.45
C LEU A 38 11.81 4.03 -4.25
N ASP A 39 12.81 3.17 -4.43
CA ASP A 39 13.84 3.00 -3.40
C ASP A 39 14.66 4.29 -3.28
N ASP A 40 14.78 4.81 -2.05
CA ASP A 40 15.59 5.98 -1.73
C ASP A 40 17.07 5.57 -1.56
N ASP A 41 17.96 6.41 -2.08
CA ASP A 41 19.43 6.30 -2.16
C ASP A 41 20.01 5.45 -3.32
N GLU A 42 20.74 6.13 -4.22
CA GLU A 42 21.65 5.59 -5.24
C GLU A 42 21.03 4.70 -6.34
N GLY A 43 20.21 5.30 -7.22
CA GLY A 43 19.94 4.73 -8.55
C GLY A 43 19.08 3.46 -8.59
N GLY A 44 18.22 3.26 -7.58
CA GLY A 44 17.37 2.07 -7.43
C GLY A 44 16.20 1.95 -8.41
N SER A 45 15.79 0.70 -8.66
CA SER A 45 14.56 0.30 -9.33
C SER A 45 13.31 0.87 -8.65
N GLY A 46 12.23 1.07 -9.41
CA GLY A 46 10.98 1.56 -8.84
C GLY A 46 10.24 0.48 -8.06
N GLY A 47 9.65 0.81 -6.90
CA GLY A 47 8.94 -0.17 -6.07
C GLY A 47 7.81 -0.93 -6.79
N MET A 48 7.28 -0.40 -7.89
CA MET A 48 6.33 -1.12 -8.74
C MET A 48 6.96 -2.29 -9.50
N GLU A 49 8.24 -2.22 -9.87
CA GLU A 49 8.97 -3.34 -10.48
C GLU A 49 9.05 -4.55 -9.53
N VAL A 50 9.19 -4.29 -8.22
CA VAL A 50 9.13 -5.33 -7.19
C VAL A 50 7.71 -5.88 -7.04
N VAL A 51 6.69 -5.02 -7.13
CA VAL A 51 5.28 -5.46 -7.11
C VAL A 51 4.96 -6.38 -8.28
N ASP A 52 5.50 -6.11 -9.47
CA ASP A 52 5.29 -6.92 -10.67
C ASP A 52 5.93 -8.33 -10.56
N GLN A 53 6.91 -8.50 -9.67
CA GLN A 53 7.54 -9.78 -9.39
C GLN A 53 6.80 -10.64 -8.35
N LEU A 54 5.75 -10.12 -7.70
CA LEU A 54 4.94 -10.90 -6.77
C LEU A 54 4.25 -12.06 -7.48
N PHE A 55 4.18 -13.23 -6.83
CA PHE A 55 3.62 -14.42 -7.45
C PHE A 55 2.13 -14.24 -7.79
N SER A 56 1.80 -14.27 -9.07
CA SER A 56 0.45 -14.04 -9.61
C SER A 56 -0.29 -15.32 -10.03
N GLY A 57 0.32 -16.50 -9.89
CA GLY A 57 -0.19 -17.76 -10.45
C GLY A 57 -1.42 -18.37 -9.77
N HIS A 58 -1.87 -17.83 -8.63
CA HIS A 58 -3.05 -18.34 -7.91
C HIS A 58 -4.37 -17.67 -8.33
N GLY A 59 -4.32 -16.45 -8.89
CA GLY A 59 -5.51 -15.70 -9.31
C GLY A 59 -6.46 -15.34 -8.16
N GLU A 60 -7.73 -15.14 -8.49
CA GLU A 60 -8.78 -14.65 -7.59
C GLU A 60 -9.12 -15.66 -6.47
N GLY A 61 -9.70 -15.17 -5.37
CA GLY A 61 -10.16 -16.01 -4.25
C GLY A 61 -11.19 -17.07 -4.61
N THR A 62 -11.53 -17.91 -3.63
CA THR A 62 -12.49 -19.02 -3.81
C THR A 62 -13.89 -18.49 -4.10
N ALA A 63 -14.31 -18.64 -5.36
CA ALA A 63 -15.64 -18.39 -5.93
C ALA A 63 -15.48 -18.22 -7.45
N SER A 64 -14.37 -17.61 -7.87
CA SER A 64 -14.08 -17.30 -9.27
C SER A 64 -12.63 -17.57 -9.68
N GLY A 65 -11.77 -18.00 -8.75
CA GLY A 65 -10.38 -18.35 -9.05
C GLY A 65 -9.84 -19.53 -8.24
N LYS A 66 -8.52 -19.68 -8.28
CA LYS A 66 -7.77 -20.76 -7.61
C LYS A 66 -7.05 -20.26 -6.35
N GLY A 67 -7.33 -19.03 -5.94
CA GLY A 67 -6.72 -18.35 -4.81
C GLY A 67 -7.29 -18.82 -3.47
N PRO A 68 -6.75 -18.28 -2.37
CA PRO A 68 -7.09 -18.70 -1.02
C PRO A 68 -8.52 -18.32 -0.62
N ASP A 69 -9.12 -19.16 0.22
CA ASP A 69 -10.43 -18.92 0.79
C ASP A 69 -10.36 -17.89 1.92
N GLN A 70 -11.16 -16.82 1.80
CA GLN A 70 -11.11 -15.69 2.73
C GLN A 70 -11.55 -16.07 4.15
N GLY A 71 -12.54 -16.95 4.30
CA GLY A 71 -12.98 -17.45 5.61
C GLY A 71 -11.92 -18.31 6.28
N ARG A 72 -11.18 -19.11 5.51
CA ARG A 72 -10.05 -19.89 6.00
C ARG A 72 -8.85 -19.04 6.35
N ILE A 73 -8.57 -17.97 5.60
CA ILE A 73 -7.54 -17.00 5.98
C ILE A 73 -7.88 -16.39 7.35
N GLN A 74 -9.15 -16.03 7.56
CA GLN A 74 -9.59 -15.40 8.82
C GLN A 74 -9.49 -16.36 10.02
N SER A 75 -9.84 -17.63 9.84
CA SER A 75 -9.90 -18.63 10.92
C SER A 75 -8.58 -19.36 11.18
N GLU A 76 -7.81 -19.69 10.14
CA GLU A 76 -6.57 -20.48 10.24
C GLU A 76 -5.29 -19.62 10.09
N GLY A 77 -5.41 -18.40 9.56
CA GLY A 77 -4.30 -17.50 9.31
C GLY A 77 -3.22 -18.10 8.39
N ASN A 78 -1.96 -17.77 8.69
CA ASN A 78 -0.81 -18.18 7.87
C ASN A 78 -0.61 -19.70 7.78
N LYS A 79 -1.18 -20.50 8.69
CA LYS A 79 -1.07 -21.97 8.63
C LYS A 79 -1.76 -22.51 7.38
N CYS A 80 -2.94 -21.98 7.04
CA CYS A 80 -3.68 -22.37 5.84
C CYS A 80 -2.92 -21.98 4.57
N LEU A 81 -2.42 -20.73 4.52
CA LEU A 81 -1.71 -20.17 3.37
C LEU A 81 -0.42 -20.94 3.08
N LYS A 82 0.44 -21.16 4.09
CA LYS A 82 1.70 -21.88 3.91
C LYS A 82 1.51 -23.33 3.43
N ARG A 83 0.45 -23.99 3.87
CA ARG A 83 0.17 -25.40 3.52
C ARG A 83 -0.33 -25.56 2.08
N GLN A 84 -1.18 -24.64 1.60
CA GLN A 84 -1.89 -24.79 0.32
C GLN A 84 -1.33 -23.92 -0.80
N PHE A 85 -0.61 -22.86 -0.43
CA PHE A 85 -0.10 -21.85 -1.35
C PHE A 85 1.39 -21.60 -1.08
N PRO A 86 2.26 -22.61 -1.25
CA PRO A 86 3.68 -22.51 -0.91
C PRO A 86 4.45 -21.47 -1.72
N ASN A 87 3.90 -21.05 -2.87
CA ASN A 87 4.50 -20.05 -3.75
C ASN A 87 4.07 -18.61 -3.43
N LEU A 88 3.23 -18.37 -2.42
CA LEU A 88 2.85 -17.01 -2.05
C LEU A 88 4.04 -16.20 -1.54
N SER A 89 4.18 -15.00 -2.09
CA SER A 89 5.10 -13.99 -1.57
C SER A 89 4.69 -13.57 -0.15
N CYS A 90 5.66 -13.45 0.75
CA CYS A 90 5.44 -13.09 2.15
C CYS A 90 6.36 -11.93 2.56
N ILE A 91 5.82 -10.95 3.29
CA ILE A 91 6.63 -9.92 3.95
C ILE A 91 7.31 -10.57 5.16
N LYS A 92 8.65 -10.56 5.18
CA LYS A 92 9.45 -11.14 6.28
C LYS A 92 9.92 -10.12 7.30
N SER A 93 10.12 -8.87 6.88
CA SER A 93 10.61 -7.78 7.71
C SER A 93 10.09 -6.46 7.18
N VAL A 94 9.97 -5.47 8.07
CA VAL A 94 9.64 -4.08 7.73
C VAL A 94 10.70 -3.20 8.38
N ARG A 95 11.27 -2.29 7.59
CA ARG A 95 12.23 -1.30 8.08
C ARG A 95 11.62 0.09 7.92
N PRO A 96 11.44 0.85 9.01
CA PRO A 96 11.12 2.26 8.90
C PRO A 96 12.27 2.97 8.19
N LEU A 97 11.94 3.78 7.18
CA LEU A 97 12.93 4.71 6.64
C LEU A 97 13.25 5.77 7.70
N PRO A 98 14.51 6.23 7.80
CA PRO A 98 14.84 7.34 8.67
C PRO A 98 13.96 8.54 8.30
N ASN A 99 13.40 9.22 9.30
CA ASN A 99 12.57 10.37 9.06
C ASN A 99 13.47 11.45 8.43
N SER A 100 13.25 11.78 7.15
CA SER A 100 13.90 12.88 6.47
C SER A 100 13.39 14.17 7.10
N SER A 101 13.96 14.57 8.23
CA SER A 101 13.75 15.88 8.82
C SER A 101 14.54 16.90 8.00
N SER A 102 14.06 17.23 6.80
CA SER A 102 14.51 18.44 6.12
C SER A 102 13.90 19.64 6.84
N SER A 103 14.62 20.16 7.82
CA SER A 103 14.38 21.45 8.44
C SER A 103 14.49 22.55 7.39
N SER A 104 13.37 22.96 6.80
CA SER A 104 13.27 24.21 6.06
C SER A 104 13.06 25.35 7.05
N THR A 105 14.16 25.93 7.52
CA THR A 105 14.18 27.22 8.21
C THR A 105 13.57 28.27 7.27
N SER A 106 12.36 28.73 7.58
CA SER A 106 11.73 29.85 6.89
C SER A 106 12.43 31.16 7.24
N SER A 107 13.24 31.69 6.32
CA SER A 107 13.68 33.08 6.35
C SER A 107 12.50 33.97 5.96
N ALA A 108 11.85 34.58 6.94
CA ALA A 108 10.86 35.62 6.70
C ALA A 108 11.58 36.93 6.34
N SER A 109 11.67 37.23 5.05
CA SER A 109 12.05 38.56 4.56
C SER A 109 10.81 39.46 4.64
N SER A 110 10.82 40.39 5.59
CA SER A 110 9.86 41.48 5.71
C SER A 110 10.28 42.61 4.77
N THR A 111 9.42 42.96 3.81
CA THR A 111 9.52 44.24 3.09
C THR A 111 8.30 45.07 3.45
N SER A 112 8.57 46.16 4.16
CA SER A 112 7.67 47.27 4.39
C SER A 112 7.72 48.19 3.17
N ALA A 113 6.56 48.55 2.61
CA ALA A 113 6.41 49.74 1.77
C ALA A 113 4.96 50.24 1.97
N GLU A 114 4.76 51.23 2.84
CA GLU A 114 4.73 52.68 2.56
C GLU A 114 3.41 53.08 1.88
N GLU A 115 2.61 53.74 2.70
CA GLU A 115 1.45 54.61 2.44
C GLU A 115 1.75 55.66 1.37
N GLU A 116 0.83 55.89 0.42
CA GLU A 116 0.64 57.18 -0.25
C GLU A 116 -0.83 57.26 -0.75
N LEU A 117 -1.38 58.47 -0.64
CA LEU A 117 -2.79 58.90 -0.79
C LEU A 117 -3.51 58.57 -2.12
#